data_AF-A0A2E8CBL5-F1
#
_entry.id   AF-A0A2E8CBL5-F1
#
_cell.length_a   1.000
_cell.length_b   1.000
_cell.length_c   1.000
_cell.angle_alpha   90.00
_cell.angle_beta   90.00
_cell.angle_gamma   90.00
#
_symmetry.space_group_name_H-M   'P 1'
#
loop_
_entity.id
_entity.type
_entity.pdbx_description
1 polymer ?
#
loop_
_entity_poly.entity_id
_entity_poly.type
_entity_poly.pdbx_seq_one_letter_code
_entity_poly.pdbx_strand_id
1 'polypeptide(L)' 'MMLLWSSAVGFALYAIGAHIHFREIKWAILISAVLLLTHMGNMFLYFKIAGKEPYRWFKDGQ' A
#
# COMPACT_ATOMS: atom_id res chain seq x y z
N MET A 1 -7.74 -0.52 10.24
CA MET A 1 -6.51 -1.35 10.08
C MET A 1 -5.63 -0.89 8.93
N MET A 2 -6.15 -0.49 7.75
CA MET A 2 -5.31 0.01 6.63
C MET A 2 -4.53 1.30 6.93
N LEU A 3 -5.08 2.21 7.73
CA LEU A 3 -4.41 3.48 8.04
C LEU A 3 -3.04 3.25 8.71
N LEU A 4 -2.94 2.29 9.63
CA LEU A 4 -1.68 1.94 10.29
C LEU A 4 -0.62 1.40 9.31
N TRP A 5 -1.03 0.56 8.36
CA TRP A 5 -0.14 0.01 7.34
C TRP A 5 0.39 1.10 6.40
N SER A 6 -0.52 1.92 5.85
CA SER A 6 -0.14 3.03 4.97
C SER A 6 0.70 4.09 5.70
N SER A 7 0.41 4.34 6.99
CA SER A 7 1.20 5.26 7.82
C SER A 7 2.61 4.73 8.08
N ALA A 8 2.74 3.42 8.37
CA ALA A 8 4.04 2.79 8.59
C ALA A 8 4.92 2.84 7.34
N VAL A 9 4.33 2.57 6.16
CA VAL A 9 5.05 2.71 4.89
C VAL A 9 5.41 4.17 4.60
N GLY A 10 4.47 5.09 4.80
CA GLY A 10 4.74 6.52 4.63
C GLY A 10 5.89 7.01 5.52
N PHE A 11 5.93 6.56 6.78
CA PHE A 11 7.01 6.84 7.71
C PHE A 11 8.35 6.23 7.25
N ALA A 12 8.34 4.98 6.75
CA ALA A 12 9.54 4.35 6.21
C ALA A 12 10.10 5.11 4.99
N LEU A 13 9.25 5.56 4.05
CA LEU A 13 9.69 6.39 2.92
C LEU A 13 10.22 7.75 3.40
N TYR A 14 9.57 8.36 4.39
CA TYR A 14 10.00 9.62 4.97
C TYR A 14 11.38 9.50 5.62
N ALA A 15 11.61 8.44 6.40
CA ALA A 15 12.89 8.17 7.07
C ALA A 15 14.04 7.95 6.08
N ILE A 16 13.76 7.40 4.89
CA ILE A 16 14.76 7.19 3.82
C ILE A 16 15.05 8.51 3.06
N GLY A 17 14.36 9.61 3.37
CA GLY A 17 14.60 10.90 2.71
C GLY A 17 14.10 10.93 1.27
N ALA A 18 13.11 10.09 0.93
CA ALA A 18 12.50 10.02 -0.39
C ALA A 18 11.95 11.39 -0.86
N HIS A 19 11.51 12.23 0.09
CA HIS A 19 11.02 13.59 -0.19
C HIS A 19 12.12 14.54 -0.70
N ILE A 20 13.41 14.25 -0.45
CA ILE A 20 14.54 15.12 -0.81
C ILE A 20 14.99 14.85 -2.26
N HIS A 21 14.91 13.59 -2.69
CA HIS A 21 15.42 13.16 -4.00
C HIS A 21 14.34 13.03 -5.08
N PHE A 22 13.15 13.60 -4.87
CA PHE A 22 12.01 13.49 -5.80
C PHE A 22 12.29 14.01 -7.21
N ARG A 23 13.31 14.88 -7.37
CA ARG A 23 13.72 15.44 -8.66
C ARG A 23 14.61 14.48 -9.48
N GLU A 24 15.11 13.42 -8.88
CA GLU A 24 15.86 12.37 -9.57
C GLU A 24 14.94 11.26 -10.07
N ILE A 25 14.97 10.99 -11.38
CA ILE A 25 14.16 9.95 -12.03
C ILE A 25 14.35 8.58 -11.37
N LYS A 26 15.57 8.25 -10.95
CA LYS A 26 15.87 6.98 -10.27
C LYS A 26 15.06 6.83 -8.98
N TRP A 27 14.99 7.89 -8.19
CA TRP A 27 14.23 7.92 -6.94
C TRP A 27 12.72 7.95 -7.18
N ALA A 28 12.25 8.67 -8.21
CA ALA A 28 10.84 8.64 -8.60
C ALA A 28 10.36 7.22 -8.97
N ILE A 29 11.17 6.47 -9.72
CA ILE A 29 10.87 5.07 -10.08
C ILE A 29 10.84 4.18 -8.83
N LEU A 30 11.82 4.34 -7.93
CA LEU A 30 11.93 3.54 -6.71
C LEU A 30 10.74 3.79 -5.77
N ILE A 31 10.39 5.06 -5.55
CA ILE A 31 9.22 5.47 -4.75
C ILE A 31 7.93 4.91 -5.35
N SER A 32 7.77 5.03 -6.67
CA SER A 32 6.59 4.50 -7.37
C SER A 32 6.47 2.98 -7.24
N ALA A 33 7.58 2.26 -7.36
CA ALA A 33 7.62 0.80 -7.16
C ALA A 33 7.24 0.42 -5.72
N VAL A 34 7.77 1.13 -4.72
CA VAL A 34 7.44 0.86 -3.30
C VAL A 34 5.98 1.17 -3.00
N LEU A 35 5.43 2.28 -3.53
CA LEU A 35 4.01 2.58 -3.38
C LEU A 35 3.13 1.50 -4.04
N LEU A 36 3.50 1.05 -5.24
CA LEU A 36 2.76 0.00 -5.95
C LEU A 36 2.78 -1.31 -5.17
N LEU A 37 3.94 -1.74 -4.68
CA LEU A 37 4.09 -2.94 -3.85
C LEU A 37 3.31 -2.81 -2.54
N THR A 38 3.32 -1.63 -1.92
CA THR A 38 2.54 -1.36 -0.71
C THR A 38 1.06 -1.47 -0.97
N HIS A 39 0.59 -0.96 -2.11
CA HIS A 39 -0.80 -1.06 -2.50
C HIS A 39 -1.21 -2.52 -2.76
N MET A 40 -0.37 -3.28 -3.47
CA MET A 40 -0.58 -4.72 -3.69
C MET A 40 -0.56 -5.50 -2.36
N GLY A 41 0.38 -5.19 -1.48
CA GLY A 41 0.48 -5.77 -0.13
C GLY A 41 -0.71 -5.41 0.75
N ASN A 42 -1.24 -4.18 0.65
CA ASN A 42 -2.46 -3.77 1.34
C ASN A 42 -3.66 -4.61 0.88
N MET A 43 -3.79 -4.87 -0.42
CA MET A 43 -4.80 -5.80 -0.93
C MET A 43 -4.56 -7.22 -0.43
N PHE A 44 -3.33 -7.74 -0.51
CA PHE A 44 -3.02 -9.07 -0.01
C PHE A 44 -3.34 -9.24 1.48
N LEU A 45 -2.94 -8.26 2.30
CA LEU A 45 -3.20 -8.26 3.74
C LEU A 45 -4.69 -8.09 4.03
N TYR A 46 -5.40 -7.28 3.24
CA TYR A 46 -6.85 -7.17 3.29
C TYR A 46 -7.52 -8.52 3.03
N PHE A 47 -7.15 -9.22 1.95
CA PHE A 47 -7.66 -10.56 1.64
C PHE A 47 -7.32 -11.58 2.74
N LYS A 48 -6.14 -11.47 3.35
CA LYS A 48 -5.70 -12.36 4.41
C LYS A 48 -6.43 -12.12 5.74
N ILE A 49 -6.69 -10.87 6.10
CA ILE A 49 -7.35 -10.49 7.38
C ILE A 49 -8.88 -10.54 7.27
N ALA A 50 -9.45 -10.03 6.17
CA ALA A 50 -10.90 -10.00 5.97
C ALA A 50 -11.50 -11.38 5.64
N GLY A 51 -10.66 -12.38 5.37
CA GLY A 51 -11.10 -13.73 5.02
C GLY A 51 -11.39 -13.90 3.54
N LYS A 52 -11.44 -15.17 3.11
CA LYS A 52 -11.68 -15.58 1.72
C LYS A 52 -12.98 -14.91 1.23
N GLU A 53 -12.89 -14.18 0.12
CA GLU A 53 -14.02 -13.69 -0.70
C GLU A 53 -14.54 -12.26 -0.41
N PRO A 54 -13.71 -11.20 -0.58
CA PRO A 54 -14.21 -9.81 -0.59
C PRO A 54 -15.19 -9.53 -1.75
N TYR A 55 -15.22 -10.39 -2.78
CA TYR A 55 -16.20 -10.31 -3.88
C TYR A 55 -17.60 -10.82 -3.49
N ARG A 56 -17.74 -11.53 -2.36
CA ARG A 56 -19.04 -12.06 -1.91
C ARG A 56 -19.83 -11.09 -1.05
N TRP A 57 -19.25 -9.97 -0.63
CA TRP A 57 -19.98 -8.93 0.10
C TRP A 57 -21.16 -8.34 -0.67
N PHE A 58 -21.19 -8.45 -2.00
CA PHE A 58 -22.33 -8.02 -2.83
C PHE A 58 -23.31 -9.14 -3.18
N LYS A 59 -23.17 -10.34 -2.60
CA LYS A 59 -24.01 -11.50 -2.92
C LYS A 59 -24.93 -11.94 -1.78
N ASP A 60 -25.22 -11.05 -0.84
CA ASP A 60 -26.31 -11.17 0.14
C ASP A 60 -27.26 -9.95 0.04
N GLY A 61 -27.58 -9.57 -1.20
CA GLY A 61 -28.77 -8.78 -1.50
C GLY A 61 -29.87 -9.72 -1.99
N GLN A 62 -30.68 -10.22 -1.05
CA GLN A 62 -32.09 -10.46 -1.34
C GLN A 62 -32.79 -9.13 -1.59
#